data_AF-A0A965ZAI4-F1
#
_entry.id   AF-A0A965ZAI4-F1
#
_cell.length_a   1.000
_cell.length_b   1.000
_cell.length_c   1.000
_cell.angle_alpha   90.00
_cell.angle_beta   90.00
_cell.angle_gamma   90.00
#
_symmetry.space_group_name_H-M   'P 1'
#
loop_
_entity.id
_entity.type
_entity.pdbx_description
1 polymer ?
#
loop_
_entity_poly.entity_id
_entity_poly.type
_entity_poly.pdbx_seq_one_letter_code
_entity_poly.pdbx_strand_id
1 'polypeptide(L)'
;MKTKKESDIHYSPSLEIENKDNKNGLSVSAVDGKEWYIFFKRPKMVKKFFGLTEKMNNDYLTEITGQSENDVKECLTALINNDLEFLERKIK
;
A
#
# COMPACT_ATOMS: atom_id res chain seq x y z
N MET A 1 -14.48 13.80 -22.29
CA MET A 1 -14.67 13.04 -21.04
C MET A 1 -16.02 13.43 -20.45
N LYS A 2 -16.90 12.46 -20.13
CA LYS A 2 -18.13 12.75 -19.36
C LYS A 2 -17.74 12.87 -17.89
N THR A 3 -17.94 14.04 -17.30
CA THR A 3 -17.81 14.26 -15.85
C THR A 3 -18.88 13.40 -15.15
N LYS A 4 -18.45 12.51 -14.24
CA LYS A 4 -19.38 11.78 -13.39
C LYS A 4 -20.12 12.77 -12.48
N LYS A 5 -21.35 12.44 -12.08
CA LYS A 5 -22.04 13.20 -11.05
C LYS A 5 -21.33 12.98 -9.72
N GLU A 6 -21.27 14.02 -8.89
CA GLU A 6 -20.62 13.97 -7.58
C GLU A 6 -21.20 12.87 -6.68
N SER A 7 -22.50 12.55 -6.85
CA SER A 7 -23.19 11.44 -6.21
C SER A 7 -22.65 10.04 -6.56
N ASP A 8 -21.89 9.91 -7.65
CA ASP A 8 -21.30 8.65 -8.11
C ASP A 8 -19.84 8.50 -7.63
N ILE A 9 -19.35 9.47 -6.84
CA ILE A 9 -18.02 9.45 -6.22
C ILE A 9 -18.17 8.84 -4.83
N HIS A 10 -17.76 7.59 -4.71
CA HIS A 10 -17.73 6.88 -3.44
C HIS A 10 -16.39 7.10 -2.76
N TYR A 11 -16.42 7.53 -1.50
CA TYR A 11 -15.23 7.67 -0.66
C TYR A 11 -15.21 6.54 0.35
N SER A 12 -14.20 5.69 0.24
CA SER A 12 -13.88 4.71 1.27
C SER A 12 -13.15 5.40 2.42
N PRO A 13 -13.52 5.16 3.69
CA PRO A 13 -12.70 5.59 4.80
C PRO A 13 -11.33 4.91 4.71
N SER A 14 -10.28 5.69 4.91
CA SER A 14 -8.90 5.23 4.80
C SER A 14 -8.05 5.66 5.99
N LEU A 15 -6.98 4.90 6.24
CA LEU A 15 -5.98 5.15 7.26
C LEU A 15 -4.60 5.03 6.62
N GLU A 16 -3.74 6.04 6.86
CA GLU A 16 -2.37 6.05 6.38
C GLU A 16 -1.40 6.20 7.57
N ILE A 17 -0.39 5.32 7.60
CA ILE A 17 0.64 5.28 8.64
C ILE A 17 2.01 5.15 7.97
N GLU A 18 2.96 6.00 8.33
CA GLU A 18 4.35 5.96 7.85
C GLU A 18 5.33 5.91 9.04
N ASN A 19 6.30 5.01 8.96
CA ASN A 19 7.49 5.03 9.81
C ASN A 19 8.45 6.14 9.33
N LYS A 20 8.64 7.17 10.16
CA LYS A 20 9.43 8.35 9.80
C LYS A 20 10.91 8.06 9.58
N ASP A 21 11.45 7.02 10.23
CA ASP A 21 12.88 6.70 10.23
C ASP A 21 13.29 5.97 8.95
N ASN A 22 12.44 5.07 8.43
CA ASN A 22 12.75 4.23 7.28
C ASN A 22 11.84 4.46 6.06
N LYS A 23 10.85 5.35 6.16
CA LYS A 23 9.92 5.73 5.07
C LYS A 23 9.03 4.60 4.53
N ASN A 24 8.90 3.51 5.29
CA ASN A 24 7.92 2.47 4.99
C ASN A 24 6.56 2.92 5.53
N GLY A 25 5.51 2.77 4.74
CA GLY A 25 4.16 3.15 5.14
C GLY A 25 3.09 2.29 4.51
N LEU A 26 2.00 2.11 5.24
CA LEU A 26 0.79 1.45 4.77
C LEU A 26 -0.34 2.47 4.69
N SER A 27 -1.06 2.47 3.57
CA SER A 27 -2.38 3.06 3.47
C SER A 27 -3.39 1.94 3.30
N VAL A 28 -4.49 1.98 4.05
CA VAL A 28 -5.56 0.97 3.99
C VAL A 28 -6.91 1.64 3.83
N SER A 29 -7.76 1.07 2.97
CA SER A 29 -9.08 1.63 2.66
C SER A 29 -10.16 0.57 2.77
N ALA A 30 -11.25 0.86 3.48
CA ALA A 30 -12.39 -0.06 3.60
C ALA A 30 -13.38 0.18 2.45
N VAL A 31 -13.58 -0.84 1.62
CA VAL A 31 -14.50 -0.84 0.49
C VAL A 31 -15.75 -1.61 0.89
N ASP A 32 -16.88 -0.92 0.90
CA ASP A 32 -18.21 -1.46 1.25
C ASP A 32 -18.27 -2.23 2.58
N GLY A 33 -17.34 -1.94 3.51
CA GLY A 33 -17.24 -2.55 4.84
C GLY A 33 -16.88 -4.04 4.86
N LYS A 34 -16.58 -4.65 3.70
CA LYS A 34 -16.31 -6.09 3.57
C LYS A 34 -14.96 -6.39 2.95
N GLU A 35 -14.46 -5.50 2.10
CA GLU A 35 -13.20 -5.65 1.42
C GLU A 35 -12.24 -4.52 1.80
N TRP A 36 -10.96 -4.82 1.76
CA TRP A 36 -9.91 -3.86 2.08
C TRP A 36 -8.89 -3.79 0.95
N TYR A 37 -8.45 -2.57 0.67
CA TYR A 37 -7.30 -2.32 -0.20
C TYR A 37 -6.13 -1.95 0.70
N ILE A 38 -4.96 -2.51 0.42
CA ILE A 38 -3.72 -2.25 1.15
C ILE A 38 -2.68 -1.72 0.17
N PHE A 39 -2.14 -0.55 0.46
CA PHE A 39 -1.11 0.11 -0.31
C PHE A 39 0.17 0.15 0.53
N PHE A 40 1.25 -0.43 0.03
CA PHE A 40 2.55 -0.44 0.70
C PHE A 40 3.55 0.45 -0.02
N LYS A 41 3.88 1.56 0.63
CA LYS A 41 4.82 2.57 0.16
C LYS A 41 6.18 2.38 0.84
N ARG A 42 7.27 2.35 0.08
CA ARG A 42 8.63 2.22 0.62
C ARG A 42 9.73 2.67 -0.35
N PRO A 43 10.92 3.01 0.15
CA PRO A 43 12.11 3.07 -0.69
C PRO A 43 12.44 1.69 -1.28
N LYS A 44 12.54 1.59 -2.60
CA LYS A 44 12.88 0.35 -3.30
C LYS A 44 13.81 0.61 -4.48
N MET A 45 14.87 -0.19 -4.60
CA MET A 45 15.69 -0.23 -5.81
C MET A 45 14.87 -0.86 -6.94
N VAL A 46 14.64 -0.10 -8.01
CA VAL A 46 13.90 -0.55 -9.19
C VAL A 46 14.82 -0.69 -10.38
N LYS A 47 14.69 -1.81 -11.09
CA LYS A 47 15.40 -2.08 -12.34
C LYS A 47 14.72 -1.38 -13.51
N LYS A 48 15.51 -0.76 -14.39
CA LYS A 48 15.08 -0.17 -15.66
C LYS A 48 15.87 -0.76 -16.82
N PHE A 49 15.32 -0.63 -18.03
CA PHE A 49 15.93 -1.13 -19.27
C PHE A 49 16.36 -2.60 -19.15
N PHE A 50 15.41 -3.50 -18.85
CA PHE A 50 15.67 -4.93 -18.67
C PHE A 50 16.75 -5.27 -17.61
N GLY A 51 16.97 -4.39 -16.64
CA GLY A 51 17.97 -4.59 -15.59
C GLY A 51 19.35 -4.00 -15.87
N LEU A 52 19.50 -3.24 -16.97
CA LEU A 52 20.76 -2.56 -17.29
C LEU A 52 21.07 -1.39 -16.34
N THR A 53 20.05 -0.83 -15.69
CA THR A 53 20.23 0.24 -14.70
C THR A 53 19.32 0.01 -13.51
N GLU A 54 19.77 0.44 -12.34
CA GLU A 54 18.97 0.45 -11.12
C GLU A 54 18.88 1.88 -10.60
N LYS A 55 17.71 2.25 -10.08
CA LYS A 55 17.49 3.55 -9.44
C LYS A 55 16.67 3.35 -8.18
N MET A 56 17.04 4.05 -7.11
CA MET A 56 16.19 4.13 -5.92
C MET A 56 14.90 4.88 -6.25
N ASN A 57 13.75 4.25 -6.02
CA ASN A 57 12.47 4.92 -5.94
C ASN A 57 12.10 5.06 -4.46
N ASN A 58 12.13 6.28 -3.93
CA ASN A 58 11.85 6.54 -2.51
C ASN A 58 10.38 6.32 -2.14
N ASP A 59 9.48 6.36 -3.13
CA ASP A 59 8.03 6.28 -2.96
C ASP A 59 7.46 5.10 -3.76
N TYR A 60 8.17 3.97 -3.79
CA TYR A 60 7.69 2.78 -4.50
C TYR A 60 6.41 2.25 -3.83
N LEU A 61 5.33 2.21 -4.59
CA LEU A 61 4.00 1.82 -4.12
C LEU A 61 3.61 0.47 -4.74
N THR A 62 3.14 -0.45 -3.91
CA THR A 62 2.49 -1.70 -4.33
C THR A 62 1.10 -1.72 -3.72
N GLU A 63 0.09 -2.15 -4.49
CA GLU A 63 -1.28 -2.30 -4.00
C GLU A 63 -1.74 -3.76 -4.08
N ILE A 64 -2.53 -4.17 -3.11
CA ILE A 64 -3.31 -5.41 -3.15
C ILE A 64 -4.75 -5.12 -2.74
N THR A 65 -5.71 -5.71 -3.45
CA THR A 65 -7.15 -5.48 -3.26
C THR A 65 -7.85 -6.75 -2.79
N GLY A 66 -9.14 -6.66 -2.41
CA GLY A 66 -9.92 -7.82 -1.99
C GLY A 66 -9.41 -8.48 -0.71
N GLN A 67 -8.72 -7.72 0.14
CA GLN A 67 -8.15 -8.21 1.39
C GLN A 67 -9.20 -8.22 2.50
N SER A 68 -9.00 -9.08 3.50
CA SER A 68 -9.84 -9.10 4.70
C SER A 68 -9.36 -8.09 5.74
N GLU A 69 -10.20 -7.82 6.74
CA GLU A 69 -9.78 -7.03 7.92
C GLU A 69 -8.60 -7.68 8.66
N ASN A 70 -8.50 -9.02 8.67
CA ASN A 70 -7.38 -9.72 9.28
C ASN A 70 -6.08 -9.50 8.51
N ASP A 71 -6.11 -9.47 7.18
CA ASP A 71 -4.93 -9.15 6.37
C ASP A 71 -4.43 -7.73 6.68
N VAL A 72 -5.35 -6.77 6.86
CA VAL A 72 -5.03 -5.40 7.28
C VAL A 72 -4.36 -5.40 8.66
N LYS A 73 -4.92 -6.11 9.65
CA LYS A 73 -4.35 -6.23 11.00
C LYS A 73 -2.95 -6.85 10.97
N GLU A 74 -2.75 -7.90 10.20
CA GLU A 74 -1.44 -8.54 10.02
C GLU A 74 -0.42 -7.53 9.45
N CYS A 75 -0.77 -6.83 8.38
CA CYS A 75 0.12 -5.86 7.75
C CYS A 75 0.44 -4.67 8.69
N LEU A 76 -0.56 -4.11 9.36
CA LEU A 76 -0.34 -3.03 10.33
C LEU A 76 0.54 -3.47 11.51
N THR A 77 0.33 -4.69 12.01
CA THR A 77 1.15 -5.26 13.08
C THR A 77 2.60 -5.46 12.62
N ALA A 78 2.79 -5.97 11.39
CA ALA A 78 4.12 -6.12 10.80
C ALA A 78 4.82 -4.75 10.64
N LEU A 79 4.10 -3.70 10.21
CA LEU A 79 4.66 -2.34 10.12
C LEU A 79 5.08 -1.81 11.50
N ILE A 80 4.24 -1.98 12.52
CA ILE A 80 4.52 -1.55 13.91
C ILE A 80 5.76 -2.28 14.46
N ASN A 81 5.88 -3.58 14.19
CA ASN A 81 7.00 -4.40 14.63
C ASN A 81 8.24 -4.28 13.72
N ASN A 82 8.18 -3.45 12.68
CA ASN A 82 9.22 -3.30 11.67
C ASN A 82 9.60 -4.62 10.97
N ASP A 83 8.65 -5.55 10.82
CA ASP A 83 8.78 -6.79 10.06
C ASP A 83 8.57 -6.51 8.56
N LEU A 84 9.54 -5.82 7.96
CA LEU A 84 9.48 -5.41 6.56
C LEU A 84 9.60 -6.60 5.59
N GLU A 85 10.24 -7.69 6.02
CA GLU A 85 10.36 -8.91 5.22
C GLU A 85 8.99 -9.58 5.02
N PHE A 86 8.17 -9.65 6.09
CA PHE A 86 6.80 -10.11 5.98
C PHE A 86 6.01 -9.25 4.99
N LEU A 87 6.09 -7.92 5.10
CA LEU A 87 5.38 -6.99 4.22
C LEU A 87 5.80 -7.16 2.74
N GLU A 88 7.09 -7.28 2.46
CA GLU A 88 7.61 -7.54 1.10
C GLU A 88 7.14 -8.89 0.53
N ARG A 89 6.97 -9.90 1.39
CA ARG A 89 6.48 -11.22 0.97
C ARG A 89 4.97 -11.23 0.72
N LYS A 90 4.19 -10.57 1.60
CA LYS A 90 2.72 -10.53 1.57
C LYS A 90 2.21 -9.61 0.46
N ILE A 91 2.87 -8.47 0.22
CA ILE A 91 2.41 -7.41 -0.69
C ILE A 91 3.34 -7.33 -1.91
N LYS A 92 3.03 -8.11 -2.95
CA LYS A 92 3.82 -8.24 -4.18
C LYS A 92 3.12 -7.67 -5.40
#